data_AF-A0AAI8DGK5-F1
#
_entry.id   AF-A0AAI8DGK5-F1
#
_cell.length_a   1.000
_cell.length_b   1.000
_cell.length_c   1.000
_cell.angle_alpha   90.00
_cell.angle_beta   90.00
_cell.angle_gamma   90.00
#
_symmetry.space_group_name_H-M   'P 1'
#
loop_
_entity.id
_entity.type
_entity.pdbx_description
1 polymer ?
#
loop_
_entity_poly.entity_id
_entity_poly.type
_entity_poly.pdbx_seq_one_letter_code
_entity_poly.pdbx_strand_id
1 'polypeptide(L)'
;MLKYLKLIIYKWQFIISFLLLCSISIIHLWNVKIEHGEYQLLEYTPYTENIMINGDSLLSILYVGIMPLLISIGVSTLFYKLNLKSKFKTLIYSSFVSFIMVTLPLLINFLGMFMILPNIKPDIVFKQFGGIFSDNPMIISLYYDYPTIFILSLIVFVGLWGIVTNVFSISLLLYFGEKVIVKFIPFILQTLFYAITEFMIVDIIVSPIHFLLISYGIYNSQFLPSLFCISIYLVLIAYIYRLSSEEKVIKVGE
;
A
#
# COMPACT_ATOMS: atom_id res chain seq x y z
N MET A 1 27.16 16.62 -16.97
CA MET A 1 26.57 15.52 -17.77
C MET A 1 26.18 14.30 -16.92
N LEU A 2 27.10 13.68 -16.15
CA LEU A 2 26.82 12.48 -15.34
C LEU A 2 25.68 12.63 -14.30
N LYS A 3 25.60 13.78 -13.62
CA LYS A 3 24.54 14.06 -12.63
C LYS A 3 23.13 14.12 -13.26
N TYR A 4 23.04 14.65 -14.48
CA TYR A 4 21.78 14.76 -15.22
C TYR A 4 21.32 13.39 -15.72
N LEU A 5 22.25 12.57 -16.23
CA LEU A 5 22.00 11.20 -16.64
C LEU A 5 21.44 10.34 -15.49
N LYS A 6 22.02 10.47 -14.29
CA LYS A 6 21.52 9.78 -13.09
C LYS A 6 20.09 10.19 -12.74
N LEU A 7 19.77 11.49 -12.82
CA LEU A 7 18.40 11.96 -12.55
C LEU A 7 17.37 11.40 -13.54
N ILE A 8 17.74 11.28 -14.82
CA ILE A 8 16.89 10.63 -15.83
C ILE A 8 16.61 9.17 -15.44
N ILE A 9 17.63 8.43 -15.02
CA ILE A 9 17.47 7.03 -14.59
C ILE A 9 16.49 6.92 -13.42
N TYR A 10 16.58 7.78 -12.40
CA TYR A 10 15.64 7.76 -11.26
C TYR A 10 14.21 8.14 -11.66
N LYS A 11 14.04 9.07 -12.61
CA LYS A 11 12.72 9.38 -13.17
C LYS A 11 12.11 8.16 -13.87
N TRP A 12 12.90 7.42 -14.65
CA TRP A 12 12.44 6.19 -15.28
C TRP A 12 12.14 5.09 -14.27
N GLN A 13 12.94 4.96 -13.19
CA GLN A 13 12.64 4.03 -12.10
C GLN A 13 11.26 4.34 -11.49
N PHE A 14 10.98 5.61 -11.18
CA PHE A 14 9.67 6.04 -10.72
C PHE A 14 8.55 5.68 -11.70
N ILE A 15 8.71 6.01 -12.98
CA ILE A 15 7.70 5.71 -14.02
C ILE A 15 7.45 4.20 -14.12
N ILE A 16 8.51 3.40 -14.19
CA ILE A 16 8.41 1.93 -14.30
C ILE A 16 7.72 1.36 -13.06
N SER A 17 8.09 1.82 -11.86
CA SER A 17 7.45 1.36 -10.62
C SER A 17 5.96 1.70 -10.59
N PHE A 18 5.56 2.89 -11.05
CA PHE A 18 4.14 3.26 -11.15
C PHE A 18 3.39 2.42 -12.20
N LEU A 19 4.01 2.21 -13.37
CA LEU A 19 3.44 1.38 -14.42
C LEU A 19 3.26 -0.08 -13.99
N LEU A 20 4.14 -0.64 -13.15
CA LEU A 20 3.99 -1.99 -12.62
C LEU A 20 2.72 -2.11 -11.75
N LEU A 21 2.46 -1.16 -10.85
CA LEU A 21 1.23 -1.15 -10.05
C LEU A 21 -0.02 -0.98 -10.92
N CYS A 22 0.03 -0.09 -11.92
CA CYS A 22 -1.04 0.06 -12.90
C CYS A 22 -1.27 -1.24 -13.68
N SER A 23 -0.20 -1.94 -14.06
CA SER A 23 -0.28 -3.19 -14.82
C SER A 23 -0.99 -4.27 -14.01
N ILE A 24 -0.64 -4.44 -12.72
CA ILE A 24 -1.33 -5.39 -11.84
C ILE A 24 -2.83 -5.05 -11.76
N SER A 25 -3.17 -3.77 -11.61
CA SER A 25 -4.56 -3.29 -11.54
C SER A 25 -5.34 -3.55 -12.83
N ILE A 26 -4.72 -3.38 -14.00
CA ILE A 26 -5.32 -3.62 -15.32
C ILE A 26 -5.46 -5.12 -15.60
N ILE A 27 -4.43 -5.91 -15.27
CA ILE A 27 -4.47 -7.38 -15.41
C ILE A 27 -5.60 -7.96 -14.56
N HIS A 28 -5.77 -7.45 -13.34
CA HIS A 28 -6.89 -7.85 -12.49
C HIS A 28 -8.25 -7.55 -13.14
N LEU A 29 -8.45 -6.34 -13.68
CA LEU A 29 -9.67 -6.00 -14.41
C LEU A 29 -9.93 -6.93 -15.60
N TRP A 30 -8.86 -7.29 -16.31
CA TRP A 30 -8.93 -8.20 -17.43
C TRP A 30 -9.36 -9.61 -16.99
N ASN A 31 -8.81 -10.12 -15.88
CA ASN A 31 -9.20 -11.41 -15.32
C ASN A 31 -10.67 -11.44 -14.92
N VAL A 32 -11.14 -10.43 -14.17
CA VAL A 32 -12.55 -10.30 -13.77
C VAL A 32 -13.47 -10.30 -14.99
N LYS A 33 -13.08 -9.62 -16.07
CA LYS A 33 -13.86 -9.61 -17.31
C LYS A 33 -13.94 -10.98 -17.97
N ILE A 34 -12.85 -11.74 -17.99
CA ILE A 34 -12.84 -13.09 -18.58
C ILE A 34 -13.68 -14.04 -17.73
N GLU A 35 -13.51 -14.00 -16.41
CA GLU A 35 -14.12 -14.95 -15.48
C GLU A 35 -15.62 -14.71 -15.31
N HIS A 36 -16.06 -13.44 -15.30
CA HIS A 36 -17.44 -13.08 -14.93
C HIS A 36 -18.18 -12.22 -15.97
N GLY A 37 -17.51 -11.79 -17.04
CA GLY A 37 -18.09 -10.87 -18.02
C GLY A 37 -19.18 -11.50 -18.90
N GLU A 38 -19.14 -12.81 -19.13
CA GLU A 38 -20.14 -13.51 -19.97
C GLU A 38 -21.29 -14.13 -19.15
N TYR A 39 -21.07 -14.41 -17.86
CA TYR A 39 -22.07 -14.95 -16.94
C TYR A 39 -22.15 -14.05 -15.71
N GLN A 40 -22.86 -12.93 -15.85
CA GLN A 40 -23.08 -11.99 -14.74
C GLN A 40 -24.02 -12.60 -13.70
N LEU A 41 -23.48 -13.43 -12.83
CA LEU A 41 -24.16 -13.85 -11.61
C LEU A 41 -24.30 -12.63 -10.70
N LEU A 42 -25.45 -12.50 -10.04
CA LEU A 42 -25.80 -11.39 -9.13
C LEU A 42 -24.84 -11.26 -7.93
N GLU A 43 -24.01 -12.28 -7.72
CA GLU A 43 -23.08 -12.45 -6.61
C GLU A 43 -21.74 -11.72 -6.86
N TYR A 44 -21.35 -11.52 -8.12
CA TYR A 44 -20.10 -10.85 -8.48
C TYR A 44 -20.34 -9.36 -8.74
N THR A 45 -19.76 -8.54 -7.87
CA THR A 45 -19.94 -7.09 -7.88
C THR A 45 -18.59 -6.41 -7.75
N PRO A 46 -18.50 -5.10 -8.07
CA PRO A 46 -17.31 -4.31 -7.76
C PRO A 46 -16.92 -4.30 -6.27
N TYR A 47 -17.79 -4.81 -5.39
CA TYR A 47 -17.58 -4.84 -3.95
C TYR A 47 -17.11 -6.19 -3.41
N THR A 48 -17.24 -7.26 -4.19
CA THR A 48 -16.83 -8.62 -3.83
C THR A 48 -15.55 -9.00 -4.57
N GLU A 49 -15.45 -8.67 -5.86
CA GLU A 49 -14.29 -8.98 -6.71
C GLU A 49 -13.22 -7.89 -6.70
N ASN A 50 -13.25 -6.95 -5.76
CA ASN A 50 -12.20 -5.92 -5.70
C ASN A 50 -10.85 -6.56 -5.37
N ILE A 51 -9.78 -6.05 -5.98
CA ILE A 51 -8.42 -6.49 -5.69
C ILE A 51 -8.08 -6.39 -4.19
N MET A 52 -8.74 -5.55 -3.40
CA MET A 52 -8.55 -5.44 -1.94
C MET A 52 -9.49 -6.34 -1.11
N ILE A 53 -10.57 -6.87 -1.71
CA ILE A 53 -11.58 -7.71 -1.04
C ILE A 53 -11.41 -9.19 -1.40
N ASN A 54 -10.95 -9.50 -2.60
CA ASN A 54 -10.55 -10.85 -2.98
C ASN A 54 -9.09 -11.07 -2.57
N GLY A 55 -8.81 -10.99 -1.26
CA GLY A 55 -7.46 -10.97 -0.69
C GLY A 55 -6.62 -12.23 -0.95
N ASP A 56 -7.25 -13.35 -1.29
CA ASP A 56 -6.58 -14.60 -1.65
C ASP A 56 -6.09 -14.61 -3.11
N SER A 57 -6.51 -13.63 -3.91
CA SER A 57 -6.05 -13.55 -5.29
C SER A 57 -4.55 -13.26 -5.32
N LEU A 58 -3.83 -13.99 -6.17
CA LEU A 58 -2.39 -13.82 -6.37
C LEU A 58 -2.05 -12.37 -6.76
N LEU A 59 -2.93 -11.68 -7.48
CA LEU A 59 -2.72 -10.28 -7.88
C LEU A 59 -2.83 -9.32 -6.70
N SER A 60 -3.73 -9.58 -5.75
CA SER A 60 -3.88 -8.81 -4.51
C SER A 60 -2.64 -8.91 -3.64
N ILE A 61 -2.18 -10.14 -3.42
CA ILE A 61 -0.95 -10.43 -2.66
C ILE A 61 0.26 -9.80 -3.36
N LEU A 62 0.37 -9.93 -4.69
CA LEU A 62 1.46 -9.30 -5.45
C LEU A 62 1.42 -7.79 -5.35
N TYR A 63 0.24 -7.16 -5.47
CA TYR A 63 0.10 -5.71 -5.41
C TYR A 63 0.64 -5.17 -4.09
N VAL A 64 0.10 -5.65 -2.97
CA VAL A 64 0.49 -5.17 -1.63
C VAL A 64 1.91 -5.64 -1.29
N GLY A 65 2.28 -6.86 -1.69
CA GLY A 65 3.58 -7.49 -1.44
C GLY A 65 4.75 -6.75 -2.09
N ILE A 66 4.64 -6.38 -3.37
CA ILE A 66 5.72 -5.68 -4.09
C ILE A 66 5.74 -4.18 -3.83
N MET A 67 4.63 -3.61 -3.35
CA MET A 67 4.46 -2.17 -3.14
C MET A 67 5.63 -1.52 -2.35
N PRO A 68 6.14 -2.09 -1.24
CA PRO A 68 7.29 -1.51 -0.52
C PRO A 68 8.54 -1.35 -1.37
N LEU A 69 8.81 -2.34 -2.23
CA LEU A 69 9.97 -2.33 -3.12
C LEU A 69 9.81 -1.22 -4.16
N LEU A 70 8.63 -1.12 -4.78
CA LEU A 70 8.34 -0.14 -5.82
C LEU A 70 8.38 1.29 -5.29
N ILE A 71 7.87 1.53 -4.09
CA ILE A 71 7.97 2.84 -3.43
C ILE A 71 9.42 3.17 -3.12
N SER A 72 10.16 2.22 -2.54
CA SER A 72 11.55 2.39 -2.16
C SER A 72 12.43 2.70 -3.38
N ILE A 73 12.29 1.94 -4.46
CA ILE A 73 13.06 2.14 -5.70
C ILE A 73 12.59 3.38 -6.45
N GLY A 74 11.28 3.57 -6.62
CA GLY A 74 10.73 4.64 -7.45
C GLY A 74 10.73 5.99 -6.77
N VAL A 75 10.05 6.12 -5.63
CA VAL A 75 9.81 7.41 -4.97
C VAL A 75 10.98 7.79 -4.07
N SER A 76 11.36 6.91 -3.15
CA SER A 76 12.33 7.25 -2.11
C SER A 76 13.69 7.61 -2.70
N THR A 77 14.17 6.85 -3.69
CA THR A 77 15.47 7.15 -4.33
C THR A 77 15.45 8.45 -5.13
N LEU A 78 14.37 8.71 -5.86
CA LEU A 78 14.20 9.92 -6.66
C LEU A 78 14.26 11.16 -5.74
N PHE A 79 13.49 11.15 -4.66
CA PHE A 79 13.41 12.27 -3.74
C PHE A 79 14.68 12.43 -2.88
N TYR A 80 15.33 11.33 -2.49
CA TYR A 80 16.65 11.36 -1.89
C TYR A 80 17.68 12.08 -2.78
N LYS A 81 17.62 11.87 -4.10
CA LYS A 81 18.55 12.49 -5.06
C LYS A 81 18.19 13.90 -5.50
N LEU A 82 16.90 14.23 -5.54
CA LEU A 82 16.45 15.60 -5.78
C LEU A 82 16.94 16.55 -4.69
N ASN A 83 17.20 16.03 -3.48
CA ASN A 83 17.82 16.72 -2.35
C ASN A 83 17.28 18.15 -2.19
N LEU A 84 15.97 18.27 -1.98
CA LEU A 84 15.33 19.58 -1.78
C LEU A 84 16.04 20.31 -0.63
N LYS A 85 16.07 21.65 -0.70
CA LYS A 85 16.75 22.52 0.29
C LYS A 85 16.39 22.21 1.75
N SER A 86 15.27 21.50 1.99
CA SER A 86 14.85 21.02 3.31
C SER A 86 14.52 19.52 3.24
N LYS A 87 15.19 18.73 4.10
CA LYS A 87 14.90 17.29 4.30
C LYS A 87 13.43 17.04 4.66
N PHE A 88 12.83 17.94 5.44
CA PHE A 88 11.42 17.88 5.80
C PHE A 88 10.49 18.05 4.58
N LYS A 89 10.80 18.99 3.68
CA LYS A 89 10.04 19.14 2.42
C LYS A 89 10.18 17.89 1.53
N THR A 90 11.38 17.31 1.45
CA THR A 90 11.59 16.03 0.74
C THR A 90 10.68 14.95 1.28
N LEU A 91 10.56 14.83 2.60
CA LEU A 91 9.71 13.84 3.25
C LEU A 91 8.23 14.07 2.96
N ILE A 92 7.72 15.30 3.07
CA ILE A 92 6.30 15.59 2.76
C ILE A 92 5.96 15.29 1.30
N TYR A 93 6.74 15.82 0.35
CA TYR A 93 6.42 15.65 -1.06
C TYR A 93 6.57 14.21 -1.54
N SER A 94 7.61 13.51 -1.08
CA SER A 94 7.76 12.09 -1.39
C SER A 94 6.62 11.25 -0.82
N SER A 95 6.16 11.54 0.41
CA SER A 95 5.01 10.85 1.00
C SER A 95 3.73 11.11 0.22
N PHE A 96 3.48 12.34 -0.23
CA PHE A 96 2.32 12.63 -1.08
C PHE A 96 2.39 11.88 -2.42
N VAL A 97 3.58 11.82 -3.04
CA VAL A 97 3.77 11.08 -4.28
C VAL A 97 3.63 9.58 -4.07
N SER A 98 4.13 9.01 -2.96
CA SER A 98 3.95 7.59 -2.67
C SER A 98 2.49 7.23 -2.41
N PHE A 99 1.73 8.11 -1.74
CA PHE A 99 0.28 7.95 -1.58
C PHE A 99 -0.42 7.86 -2.94
N ILE A 100 -0.17 8.80 -3.85
CA ILE A 100 -0.79 8.82 -5.18
C ILE A 100 -0.37 7.59 -6.00
N MET A 101 0.91 7.25 -5.97
CA MET A 101 1.47 6.11 -6.72
C MET A 101 0.77 4.79 -6.38
N VAL A 102 0.31 4.64 -5.14
CA VAL A 102 -0.39 3.45 -4.65
C VAL A 102 -1.90 3.54 -4.80
N THR A 103 -2.50 4.70 -4.54
CA THR A 103 -3.96 4.86 -4.55
C THR A 103 -4.52 4.94 -5.96
N LEU A 104 -3.82 5.61 -6.88
CA LEU A 104 -4.32 5.84 -8.23
C LEU A 104 -4.56 4.55 -9.02
N PRO A 105 -3.65 3.54 -9.03
CA PRO A 105 -3.91 2.26 -9.69
C PRO A 105 -5.11 1.53 -9.09
N LEU A 106 -5.26 1.53 -7.76
CA LEU A 106 -6.39 0.92 -7.07
C LEU A 106 -7.72 1.64 -7.37
N LEU A 107 -7.71 2.97 -7.48
CA LEU A 107 -8.87 3.74 -7.91
C LEU A 107 -9.26 3.39 -9.34
N ILE A 108 -8.28 3.26 -10.25
CA ILE A 108 -8.53 2.82 -11.63
C ILE A 108 -9.11 1.42 -11.65
N ASN A 109 -8.58 0.49 -10.84
CA ASN A 109 -9.15 -0.86 -10.68
C ASN A 109 -10.60 -0.80 -10.20
N PHE A 110 -10.86 -0.09 -9.10
CA PHE A 110 -12.21 -0.01 -8.53
C PHE A 110 -13.22 0.62 -9.49
N LEU A 111 -12.88 1.76 -10.10
CA LEU A 111 -13.73 2.43 -11.09
C LEU A 111 -13.93 1.58 -12.34
N GLY A 112 -12.87 0.89 -12.81
CA GLY A 112 -12.93 0.00 -13.96
C GLY A 112 -13.87 -1.19 -13.73
N MET A 113 -14.00 -1.69 -12.50
CA MET A 113 -14.93 -2.79 -12.22
C MET A 113 -16.39 -2.42 -12.41
N PHE A 114 -16.78 -1.17 -12.18
CA PHE A 114 -18.15 -0.70 -12.49
C PHE A 114 -18.47 -0.73 -14.00
N MET A 115 -17.45 -0.81 -14.86
CA MET A 115 -17.64 -0.97 -16.31
C MET A 115 -17.82 -2.43 -16.73
N ILE A 116 -17.53 -3.39 -15.83
CA ILE A 116 -17.50 -4.83 -16.13
C ILE A 116 -18.63 -5.55 -15.39
N LEU A 117 -18.80 -5.24 -14.10
CA LEU A 117 -19.71 -5.93 -13.18
C LEU A 117 -20.92 -5.05 -12.83
N PRO A 118 -22.07 -5.67 -12.52
CA PRO A 118 -23.25 -4.94 -12.09
C PRO A 118 -23.02 -4.26 -10.72
N ASN A 119 -23.49 -3.02 -10.60
CA ASN A 119 -23.43 -2.27 -9.33
C ASN A 119 -24.58 -2.68 -8.40
N ILE A 120 -24.44 -3.85 -7.80
CA ILE A 120 -25.38 -4.39 -6.81
C ILE A 120 -24.67 -4.36 -5.46
N LYS A 121 -25.39 -3.96 -4.41
CA LYS A 121 -24.83 -3.99 -3.07
C LYS A 121 -24.63 -5.44 -2.63
N PRO A 122 -23.54 -5.76 -1.90
CA PRO A 122 -23.38 -7.08 -1.32
C PRO A 122 -24.55 -7.37 -0.38
N ASP A 123 -25.06 -8.60 -0.40
CA ASP A 123 -26.14 -9.06 0.48
C ASP A 123 -25.58 -10.08 1.47
N ILE A 124 -26.05 -9.97 2.71
CA ILE A 124 -25.76 -10.89 3.80
C ILE A 124 -26.22 -12.32 3.47
N VAL A 125 -27.27 -12.50 2.66
CA VAL A 125 -27.79 -13.85 2.31
C VAL A 125 -26.85 -14.58 1.33
N PHE A 126 -26.20 -13.84 0.42
CA PHE A 126 -25.24 -14.39 -0.55
C PHE A 126 -23.80 -14.47 -0.01
N LYS A 127 -23.61 -14.35 1.32
CA LYS A 127 -22.32 -14.41 2.05
C LYS A 127 -21.37 -15.54 1.63
N GLN A 128 -21.92 -16.64 1.16
CA GLN A 128 -21.20 -17.85 0.76
C GLN A 128 -20.48 -17.73 -0.60
N PHE A 129 -20.74 -16.66 -1.36
CA PHE A 129 -20.18 -16.46 -2.71
C PHE A 129 -19.26 -15.23 -2.82
N GLY A 130 -19.14 -14.42 -1.76
CA GLY A 130 -18.54 -13.10 -1.86
C GLY A 130 -18.92 -12.17 -0.73
N GLY A 131 -18.07 -11.97 0.27
CA GLY A 131 -18.38 -11.04 1.35
C GLY A 131 -17.41 -11.04 2.51
N ILE A 132 -17.52 -9.99 3.33
CA ILE A 132 -16.67 -9.82 4.52
C ILE A 132 -17.29 -10.53 5.72
N PHE A 133 -16.43 -11.24 6.45
CA PHE A 133 -16.69 -11.84 7.75
C PHE A 133 -15.85 -11.11 8.80
N SER A 134 -16.50 -10.55 9.82
CA SER A 134 -15.80 -9.87 10.92
C SER A 134 -16.62 -10.01 12.20
N ASP A 135 -15.98 -10.18 13.34
CA ASP A 135 -16.68 -10.10 14.64
C ASP A 135 -17.03 -8.65 15.01
N ASN A 136 -16.52 -7.68 14.27
CA ASN A 136 -16.83 -6.28 14.49
C ASN A 136 -18.11 -5.89 13.74
N PRO A 137 -19.23 -5.65 14.45
CA PRO A 137 -20.50 -5.30 13.82
C PRO A 137 -20.42 -3.97 13.05
N MET A 138 -19.51 -3.06 13.41
CA MET A 138 -19.31 -1.81 12.68
C MET A 138 -18.66 -2.02 11.30
N ILE A 139 -17.74 -2.99 11.18
CA ILE A 139 -17.11 -3.32 9.89
C ILE A 139 -18.14 -3.99 8.98
N ILE A 140 -18.92 -4.92 9.54
CA ILE A 140 -20.03 -5.56 8.81
C ILE A 140 -21.02 -4.51 8.33
N SER A 141 -21.55 -3.65 9.22
CA SER A 141 -22.56 -2.66 8.83
C SER A 141 -22.00 -1.68 7.79
N LEU A 142 -20.76 -1.20 7.97
CA LEU A 142 -20.13 -0.31 7.00
C LEU A 142 -19.99 -0.96 5.62
N TYR A 143 -19.61 -2.24 5.55
CA TYR A 143 -19.47 -2.96 4.28
C TYR A 143 -20.82 -3.20 3.59
N TYR A 144 -21.83 -3.72 4.29
CA TYR A 144 -23.11 -4.08 3.65
C TYR A 144 -24.00 -2.85 3.40
N ASP A 145 -23.99 -1.84 4.28
CA ASP A 145 -24.84 -0.64 4.12
C ASP A 145 -24.21 0.37 3.14
N TYR A 146 -22.89 0.55 3.22
CA TYR A 146 -22.11 1.57 2.48
C TYR A 146 -20.85 0.99 1.80
N PRO A 147 -21.00 -0.01 0.90
CA PRO A 147 -19.88 -0.76 0.34
C PRO A 147 -18.87 0.10 -0.44
N THR A 148 -19.34 1.14 -1.13
CA THR A 148 -18.46 2.07 -1.86
C THR A 148 -17.56 2.87 -0.91
N ILE A 149 -18.12 3.37 0.19
CA ILE A 149 -17.37 4.12 1.20
C ILE A 149 -16.36 3.20 1.86
N PHE A 150 -16.77 1.97 2.15
CA PHE A 150 -15.90 0.95 2.72
C PHE A 150 -14.67 0.69 1.83
N ILE A 151 -14.85 0.42 0.54
CA ILE A 151 -13.72 0.16 -0.36
C ILE A 151 -12.84 1.39 -0.56
N LEU A 152 -13.43 2.58 -0.70
CA LEU A 152 -12.64 3.82 -0.79
C LEU A 152 -11.79 4.02 0.48
N SER A 153 -12.32 3.68 1.66
CA SER A 153 -11.56 3.75 2.91
C SER A 153 -10.37 2.78 2.91
N LEU A 154 -10.54 1.56 2.39
CA LEU A 154 -9.44 0.61 2.23
C LEU A 154 -8.36 1.13 1.28
N ILE A 155 -8.75 1.67 0.13
CA ILE A 155 -7.80 2.26 -0.83
C ILE A 155 -7.00 3.39 -0.15
N VAL A 156 -7.65 4.23 0.65
CA VAL A 156 -6.97 5.28 1.43
C VAL A 156 -6.00 4.66 2.44
N PHE A 157 -6.39 3.61 3.16
CA PHE A 157 -5.50 2.92 4.10
C PHE A 157 -4.27 2.31 3.42
N VAL A 158 -4.42 1.71 2.24
CA VAL A 158 -3.29 1.20 1.44
C VAL A 158 -2.38 2.36 0.98
N GLY A 159 -2.97 3.49 0.60
CA GLY A 159 -2.23 4.73 0.32
C GLY A 159 -1.41 5.23 1.51
N LEU A 160 -2.00 5.23 2.70
CA LEU A 160 -1.33 5.59 3.95
C LEU A 160 -0.18 4.61 4.25
N TRP A 161 -0.36 3.32 3.97
CA TRP A 161 0.73 2.34 4.05
C TRP A 161 1.88 2.66 3.09
N GLY A 162 1.55 3.18 1.90
CA GLY A 162 2.55 3.72 0.96
C GLY A 162 3.33 4.91 1.51
N ILE A 163 2.71 5.78 2.31
CA ILE A 163 3.39 6.86 3.03
C ILE A 163 4.36 6.29 4.07
N VAL A 164 3.90 5.34 4.90
CA VAL A 164 4.72 4.71 5.95
C VAL A 164 5.98 4.10 5.34
N THR A 165 5.80 3.35 4.26
CA THR A 165 6.90 2.70 3.57
C THR A 165 7.89 3.70 2.98
N ASN A 166 7.41 4.80 2.41
CA ASN A 166 8.26 5.85 1.86
C ASN A 166 9.10 6.52 2.95
N VAL A 167 8.48 6.90 4.08
CA VAL A 167 9.22 7.52 5.19
C VAL A 167 10.29 6.57 5.72
N PHE A 168 9.96 5.31 5.95
CA PHE A 168 10.94 4.31 6.36
C PHE A 168 12.09 4.18 5.37
N SER A 169 11.79 4.01 4.07
CA SER A 169 12.78 3.86 3.01
C SER A 169 13.69 5.09 2.86
N ILE A 170 13.13 6.31 2.87
CA ILE A 170 13.93 7.55 2.81
C ILE A 170 14.81 7.68 4.06
N SER A 171 14.30 7.31 5.23
CA SER A 171 15.09 7.33 6.48
C SER A 171 16.34 6.45 6.34
N LEU A 172 16.15 5.24 5.83
CA LEU A 172 17.23 4.29 5.59
C LEU A 172 18.21 4.80 4.55
N LEU A 173 17.74 5.43 3.46
CA LEU A 173 18.61 6.03 2.45
C LEU A 173 19.41 7.22 2.99
N LEU A 174 18.82 8.02 3.88
CA LEU A 174 19.52 9.12 4.54
C LEU A 174 20.59 8.62 5.51
N TYR A 175 20.32 7.52 6.23
CA TYR A 175 21.24 6.98 7.23
C TYR A 175 22.34 6.10 6.64
N PHE A 176 21.98 5.16 5.76
CA PHE A 176 22.90 4.16 5.20
C PHE A 176 23.40 4.50 3.79
N GLY A 177 22.86 5.55 3.16
CA GLY A 177 23.17 5.96 1.80
C GLY A 177 22.48 5.13 0.72
N GLU A 178 22.80 5.43 -0.55
CA GLU A 178 22.17 4.80 -1.71
C GLU A 178 22.81 3.46 -2.10
N LYS A 179 22.82 2.49 -1.19
CA LYS A 179 23.24 1.12 -1.50
C LYS A 179 22.05 0.31 -2.01
N VAL A 180 22.29 -0.64 -2.92
CA VAL A 180 21.24 -1.50 -3.47
C VAL A 180 20.48 -2.22 -2.34
N ILE A 181 21.21 -2.81 -1.39
CA ILE A 181 20.61 -3.55 -0.26
C ILE A 181 19.64 -2.70 0.56
N VAL A 182 19.91 -1.41 0.74
CA VAL A 182 19.08 -0.47 1.51
C VAL A 182 17.70 -0.30 0.87
N LYS A 183 17.62 -0.37 -0.47
CA LYS A 183 16.36 -0.25 -1.21
C LYS A 183 15.44 -1.46 -0.99
N PHE A 184 15.98 -2.63 -0.67
CA PHE A 184 15.22 -3.87 -0.46
C PHE A 184 14.75 -4.06 0.98
N ILE A 185 15.29 -3.33 1.95
CA ILE A 185 14.95 -3.50 3.38
C ILE A 185 13.44 -3.38 3.65
N PRO A 186 12.70 -2.37 3.13
CA PRO A 186 11.26 -2.27 3.37
C PRO A 186 10.48 -3.49 2.87
N PHE A 187 10.89 -4.04 1.73
CA PHE A 187 10.29 -5.25 1.16
C PHE A 187 10.61 -6.48 2.01
N ILE A 188 11.88 -6.69 2.37
CA ILE A 188 12.30 -7.82 3.22
C ILE A 188 11.54 -7.78 4.55
N LEU A 189 11.40 -6.62 5.16
CA LEU A 189 10.70 -6.46 6.44
C LEU A 189 9.22 -6.81 6.32
N GLN A 190 8.53 -6.33 5.28
CA GLN A 190 7.13 -6.70 5.05
C GLN A 190 6.97 -8.20 4.81
N THR A 191 7.83 -8.81 4.00
CA THR A 191 7.81 -10.26 3.75
C THR A 191 8.07 -11.06 5.03
N LEU A 192 8.98 -10.60 5.89
CA LEU A 192 9.21 -11.23 7.20
C LEU A 192 7.97 -11.13 8.10
N PHE A 193 7.31 -9.97 8.18
CA PHE A 193 6.09 -9.84 8.97
C PHE A 193 4.94 -10.68 8.42
N TYR A 194 4.82 -10.77 7.10
CA TYR A 194 3.88 -11.68 6.43
C TYR A 194 4.17 -13.13 6.82
N ALA A 195 5.41 -13.60 6.67
CA ALA A 195 5.80 -14.96 7.04
C ALA A 195 5.54 -15.25 8.52
N ILE A 196 5.91 -14.33 9.43
CA ILE A 196 5.64 -14.50 10.87
C ILE A 196 4.14 -14.67 11.11
N THR A 197 3.30 -13.84 10.48
CA THR A 197 1.84 -13.92 10.65
C THR A 197 1.28 -15.26 10.17
N GLU A 198 1.77 -15.79 9.06
CA GLU A 198 1.36 -17.10 8.51
C GLU A 198 1.85 -18.30 9.36
N PHE A 199 3.00 -18.19 10.02
CA PHE A 199 3.60 -19.30 10.79
C PHE A 199 3.25 -19.28 12.27
N MET A 200 2.68 -18.20 12.81
CA MET A 200 2.26 -18.17 14.22
C MET A 200 0.91 -18.88 14.41
N ILE A 201 0.88 -19.82 15.36
CA ILE A 201 -0.33 -20.57 15.77
C ILE A 201 -1.33 -19.67 16.52
N VAL A 202 -0.90 -18.47 16.94
CA VAL A 202 -1.72 -17.49 17.65
C VAL A 202 -2.23 -16.47 16.63
N ASP A 203 -3.53 -16.11 16.70
CA ASP A 203 -4.23 -15.14 15.84
C ASP A 203 -3.74 -13.68 15.98
N ILE A 204 -2.43 -13.47 16.09
CA ILE A 204 -1.80 -12.16 16.13
C ILE A 204 -1.40 -11.80 14.71
N ILE A 205 -2.17 -10.90 14.10
CA ILE A 205 -1.84 -10.33 12.80
C ILE A 205 -0.70 -9.32 13.00
N VAL A 206 0.48 -9.60 12.45
CA VAL A 206 1.64 -8.69 12.51
C VAL A 206 1.89 -8.01 11.18
N SER A 207 1.45 -8.64 10.08
CA SER A 207 1.64 -8.15 8.73
C SER A 207 0.59 -7.11 8.32
N PRO A 208 1.03 -5.96 7.80
CA PRO A 208 0.14 -4.99 7.16
C PRO A 208 -0.63 -5.59 5.97
N ILE A 209 -0.12 -6.65 5.32
CA ILE A 209 -0.79 -7.28 4.17
C ILE A 209 -2.18 -7.80 4.57
N HIS A 210 -2.31 -8.50 5.69
CA HIS A 210 -3.58 -9.05 6.18
C HIS A 210 -4.56 -7.99 6.69
N PHE A 211 -4.08 -6.78 6.98
CA PHE A 211 -4.95 -5.64 7.28
C PHE A 211 -5.45 -4.97 5.99
N LEU A 212 -4.57 -4.87 4.99
CA LEU A 212 -4.85 -4.17 3.73
C LEU A 212 -5.64 -5.02 2.75
N LEU A 213 -5.47 -6.34 2.81
CA LEU A 213 -6.25 -7.33 2.09
C LEU A 213 -7.26 -7.94 3.04
N ILE A 214 -8.53 -7.82 2.69
CA ILE A 214 -9.58 -8.57 3.38
C ILE A 214 -9.71 -9.89 2.62
N SER A 215 -9.69 -11.00 3.34
CA SER A 215 -10.02 -12.32 2.82
C SER A 215 -11.18 -12.92 3.62
N TYR A 216 -11.85 -13.90 3.00
CA TYR A 216 -12.90 -14.69 3.62
C TYR A 216 -12.39 -15.30 4.93
N GLY A 217 -12.99 -14.92 6.05
CA GLY A 217 -12.79 -15.62 7.32
C GLY A 217 -11.58 -15.20 8.16
N ILE A 218 -10.97 -14.02 7.95
CA ILE A 218 -9.97 -13.52 8.92
C ILE A 218 -10.70 -12.83 10.10
N TYR A 219 -10.98 -13.65 11.11
CA TYR A 219 -11.37 -13.25 12.46
C TYR A 219 -10.14 -12.64 13.16
N ASN A 220 -10.09 -11.31 13.32
CA ASN A 220 -9.57 -10.61 14.52
C ASN A 220 -8.99 -9.20 14.25
N SER A 221 -8.97 -8.43 15.33
CA SER A 221 -8.80 -6.98 15.44
C SER A 221 -7.68 -6.33 14.59
N GLN A 222 -8.07 -5.82 13.43
CA GLN A 222 -7.32 -4.93 12.54
C GLN A 222 -6.75 -3.66 13.21
N PHE A 223 -7.15 -3.35 14.45
CA PHE A 223 -6.82 -2.09 15.12
C PHE A 223 -5.42 -2.07 15.75
N LEU A 224 -4.96 -3.17 16.36
CA LEU A 224 -3.65 -3.23 17.04
C LEU A 224 -2.44 -3.07 16.09
N PRO A 225 -2.42 -3.71 14.91
CA PRO A 225 -1.30 -3.59 13.97
C PRO A 225 -1.20 -2.18 13.37
N SER A 226 -2.33 -1.49 13.20
CA SER A 226 -2.38 -0.10 12.75
C SER A 226 -1.74 0.86 13.76
N LEU A 227 -2.00 0.67 15.07
CA LEU A 227 -1.37 1.43 16.15
C LEU A 227 0.14 1.16 16.24
N PHE A 228 0.56 -0.09 16.00
CA PHE A 228 1.97 -0.46 15.97
C PHE A 228 2.72 0.15 14.78
N CYS A 229 2.09 0.21 13.61
CA CYS A 229 2.65 0.89 12.43
C CYS A 229 2.76 2.40 12.66
N ILE A 230 1.74 3.02 13.28
CA ILE A 230 1.74 4.44 13.63
C ILE A 230 2.83 4.76 14.67
N SER A 231 3.05 3.90 15.66
CA SER A 231 4.09 4.13 16.68
C SER A 231 5.50 4.05 16.10
N ILE A 232 5.79 3.08 15.24
CA ILE A 232 7.04 3.00 14.49
C ILE A 232 7.24 4.26 13.63
N TYR A 233 6.17 4.75 13.01
CA TYR A 233 6.18 5.95 12.17
C TYR A 233 6.52 7.23 12.96
N LEU A 234 5.93 7.40 14.16
CA LEU A 234 6.24 8.52 15.04
C LEU A 234 7.70 8.48 15.52
N VAL A 235 8.24 7.30 15.81
CA VAL A 235 9.64 7.13 16.23
C VAL A 235 10.61 7.45 15.09
N LEU A 236 10.34 6.98 13.87
CA LEU A 236 11.17 7.27 12.70
C LEU A 236 11.14 8.75 12.32
N ILE A 237 9.97 9.39 12.39
CA ILE A 237 9.85 10.84 12.15
C ILE A 237 10.60 11.64 13.22
N ALA A 238 10.45 11.29 14.49
CA ALA A 238 11.16 11.95 15.59
C ALA A 238 12.68 11.81 15.44
N TYR A 239 13.14 10.63 15.01
CA TYR A 239 14.55 10.36 14.75
C TYR A 239 15.11 11.21 13.59
N ILE A 240 14.41 11.27 12.45
CA ILE A 240 14.81 12.12 11.31
C ILE A 240 14.78 13.60 11.69
N TYR A 241 13.77 14.05 12.45
CA TYR A 241 13.67 15.43 12.90
C TYR A 241 14.88 15.81 13.76
N ARG A 242 15.27 14.93 14.70
CA ARG A 242 16.47 15.12 15.53
C ARG A 242 17.74 15.22 14.67
N LEU A 243 17.96 14.27 13.76
CA LEU A 243 19.10 14.28 12.82
C LEU A 243 19.15 15.55 11.96
N SER A 244 18.00 16.07 11.53
CA SER A 244 17.93 17.32 10.76
C SER A 244 18.18 18.57 11.60
N SER A 245 17.97 18.52 12.91
CA SER A 245 18.22 19.63 13.83
C SER A 245 19.70 19.75 14.20
N GLU A 246 20.38 18.62 14.41
CA GLU A 246 21.81 18.55 14.75
C GLU A 246 22.71 19.09 13.60
N GLU A 247 22.34 18.83 12.34
CA GLU A 247 23.02 19.40 11.16
C GLU A 247 22.95 20.93 11.06
N LYS A 248 21.93 21.57 11.66
CA LYS A 248 21.82 23.04 11.70
C LYS A 248 22.70 23.65 12.78
N VAL A 249 22.91 22.97 13.90
CA VAL A 249 23.73 23.47 15.01
C VAL A 249 25.21 23.50 14.63
N ILE A 250 25.69 22.47 13.90
CA ILE A 250 27.08 22.38 13.47
C ILE A 250 27.44 23.50 12.46
N LYS A 251 26.51 23.91 11.59
CA LYS A 251 26.73 24.98 10.60
C LYS A 251 26.62 26.41 11.13
N VAL A 252 26.20 26.60 12.38
CA VAL A 252 26.13 27.92 13.04
C VAL A 252 27.34 28.15 13.95
N GLY A 253 28.15 27.11 14.18
CA GLY A 253 29.38 27.15 14.98
C GLY A 253 30.69 27.21 14.19
N GLU A 254 30.63 27.32 12.86
CA GLU A 254 31.77 27.61 11.96
C GLU A 254 31.62 29.02 11.37
#